data_AF-K3X1Z2-F1
#
_entry.id   AF-K3X1Z2-F1
#
_cell.length_a   1.000
_cell.length_b   1.000
_cell.length_c   1.000
_cell.angle_alpha   90.00
_cell.angle_beta   90.00
_cell.angle_gamma   90.00
#
_symmetry.space_group_name_H-M   'P 1'
#
loop_
_entity.id
_entity.type
_entity.pdbx_description
1 polymer ?
#
loop_
_entity_poly.entity_id
_entity_poly.type
_entity_poly.pdbx_seq_one_letter_code
_entity_poly.pdbx_strand_id
1 'polypeptide(L)'
;MTKEHPGPLRRTMIKSTVGHVRRTSYDLPDTKNPNHTYGYEITRDPETAGEVIGKWMQAVPSPAAKSGRSFIETNRQAIMNGCITAGEARKFANEHPDIIVKPASKSKAGFVPTNDLIYGIKSKESEDINAIIQARFTSFSTENADYPDFSSMKIKGKLPLPRDTRASLGMDVRMHSGRRSGAKDDDPDHLFKMSKFKKVGSVLCTQPNANHHGTTYQDDPY
;
A
#
# COMPACT_ATOMS: atom_id res chain seq x y z
N MET A 1 -16.53 55.96 27.33
CA MET A 1 -16.55 56.66 26.02
C MET A 1 -16.41 55.60 24.94
N THR A 2 -17.52 55.17 24.37
CA THR A 2 -17.56 54.23 23.24
C THR A 2 -17.09 54.97 22.00
N LYS A 3 -15.91 54.61 21.48
CA LYS A 3 -15.41 55.16 20.22
C LYS A 3 -16.25 54.55 19.10
N GLU A 4 -17.20 55.31 18.58
CA GLU A 4 -17.92 54.97 17.35
C GLU A 4 -16.88 54.73 16.24
N HIS A 5 -16.85 53.51 15.70
CA HIS A 5 -15.94 53.18 14.62
C HIS A 5 -16.45 53.84 13.33
N PRO A 6 -15.62 54.67 12.64
CA PRO A 6 -16.05 55.30 11.41
C PRO A 6 -16.34 54.23 10.35
N GLY A 7 -17.54 54.28 9.76
CA GLY A 7 -17.98 53.34 8.74
C GLY A 7 -17.07 53.29 7.50
N PRO A 8 -17.28 52.32 6.60
CA PRO A 8 -16.38 52.05 5.49
C PRO A 8 -16.24 53.27 4.56
N LEU A 9 -15.01 53.75 4.39
CA LEU A 9 -14.67 54.82 3.46
C LEU A 9 -14.73 54.31 2.02
N ARG A 10 -15.26 55.15 1.11
CA ARG A 10 -15.23 54.84 -0.33
C ARG A 10 -13.78 54.68 -0.81
N ARG A 11 -13.51 53.68 -1.65
CA ARG A 11 -12.17 53.33 -2.16
C ARG A 11 -11.41 54.52 -2.77
N THR A 12 -12.12 55.45 -3.39
CA THR A 12 -11.57 56.67 -4.02
C THR A 12 -11.07 57.71 -3.01
N MET A 13 -11.53 57.66 -1.76
CA MET A 13 -11.13 58.57 -0.69
C MET A 13 -9.96 58.04 0.15
N ILE A 14 -9.50 56.82 -0.12
CA ILE A 14 -8.38 56.20 0.60
C ILE A 14 -7.06 56.63 -0.03
N LYS A 15 -6.37 57.56 0.63
CA LYS A 15 -5.03 58.03 0.23
C LYS A 15 -3.98 56.96 0.53
N SER A 16 -2.98 56.84 -0.34
CA SER A 16 -1.80 56.03 -0.08
C SER A 16 -0.90 56.73 0.95
N THR A 17 -0.26 55.94 1.81
CA THR A 17 0.73 56.42 2.78
C THR A 17 1.95 55.53 2.66
N VAL A 18 3.14 56.13 2.55
CA VAL A 18 4.39 55.38 2.39
C VAL A 18 4.65 54.56 3.67
N GLY A 19 5.09 53.30 3.50
CA GLY A 19 5.42 52.39 4.61
C GLY A 19 4.22 51.70 5.26
N HIS A 20 2.99 51.94 4.78
CA HIS A 20 1.78 51.27 5.30
C HIS A 20 1.04 50.55 4.16
N VAL A 21 0.40 49.43 4.49
CA VAL A 21 -0.52 48.76 3.56
C VAL A 21 -1.73 49.65 3.33
N ARG A 22 -2.27 49.63 2.10
CA ARG A 22 -3.47 50.38 1.75
C ARG A 22 -4.62 50.01 2.69
N ARG A 23 -5.23 51.01 3.33
CA ARG A 23 -6.41 50.83 4.19
C ARG A 23 -7.53 50.13 3.40
N THR A 24 -8.18 49.16 4.02
CA THR A 24 -9.30 48.44 3.41
C THR A 24 -10.54 49.35 3.33
N SER A 25 -11.28 49.24 2.23
CA SER A 25 -12.57 49.91 2.05
C SER A 25 -13.76 49.04 2.49
N TYR A 26 -13.49 47.80 2.88
CA TYR A 26 -14.48 46.82 3.31
C TYR A 26 -14.61 46.82 4.83
N ASP A 27 -15.82 46.56 5.32
CA ASP A 27 -16.07 46.32 6.74
C ASP A 27 -15.53 44.92 7.09
N LEU A 28 -14.31 44.88 7.61
CA LEU A 28 -13.67 43.64 8.02
C LEU A 28 -14.08 43.28 9.46
N PRO A 29 -14.21 42.00 9.83
CA PRO A 29 -14.65 41.61 11.18
C PRO A 29 -13.80 42.16 12.34
N ASP A 30 -12.52 42.42 12.08
CA ASP A 30 -11.59 43.04 13.04
C ASP A 30 -12.00 44.49 13.44
N THR A 31 -12.81 45.19 12.63
CA THR A 31 -13.36 46.50 13.00
C THR A 31 -14.37 46.42 14.14
N LYS A 32 -15.08 45.29 14.26
CA LYS A 32 -16.13 45.04 15.27
C LYS A 32 -15.58 44.29 16.47
N ASN A 33 -14.73 43.30 16.21
CA ASN A 33 -14.14 42.43 17.21
C ASN A 33 -12.61 42.49 17.11
N PRO A 34 -11.92 43.23 17.99
CA PRO A 34 -10.46 43.38 17.93
C PRO A 34 -9.69 42.06 18.19
N ASN A 35 -10.38 41.01 18.62
CA ASN A 35 -9.84 39.67 18.84
C ASN A 35 -10.22 38.68 17.72
N HIS A 36 -10.74 39.17 16.59
CA HIS A 36 -11.08 38.29 15.47
C HIS A 36 -9.81 37.68 14.87
N THR A 37 -9.74 36.35 14.89
CA THR A 37 -8.65 35.62 14.25
C THR A 37 -9.06 35.23 12.84
N TYR A 38 -8.31 35.71 11.84
CA TYR A 38 -8.51 35.30 10.47
C TYR A 38 -7.92 33.91 10.22
N GLY A 39 -8.62 33.11 9.43
CA GLY A 39 -8.20 31.76 9.08
C GLY A 39 -9.25 30.73 9.44
N TYR A 40 -8.96 29.47 9.13
CA TYR A 40 -9.80 28.34 9.51
C TYR A 40 -9.25 27.71 10.79
N GLU A 41 -10.11 27.49 11.78
CA GLU A 41 -9.70 26.84 13.02
C GLU A 41 -9.39 25.35 12.77
N ILE A 42 -8.19 24.92 13.12
CA ILE A 42 -7.82 23.50 13.06
C ILE A 42 -8.34 22.85 14.33
N THR A 43 -9.49 22.16 14.22
CA THR A 43 -9.99 21.31 15.30
C THR A 43 -9.00 20.16 15.50
N ARG A 44 -8.35 20.11 16.67
CA ARG A 44 -7.48 18.99 17.03
C ARG A 44 -8.33 17.80 17.45
N ASP A 45 -7.89 16.61 17.06
CA ASP A 45 -8.52 15.38 17.52
C ASP A 45 -8.49 15.32 19.06
N PRO A 46 -9.57 14.81 19.69
CA PRO A 46 -9.61 14.67 21.15
C PRO A 46 -8.65 13.59 21.65
N GLU A 47 -8.28 12.63 20.79
CA GLU A 47 -7.38 11.55 21.15
C GLU A 47 -5.92 12.01 21.04
N THR A 48 -5.22 11.99 22.17
CA THR A 48 -3.79 12.29 22.20
C THR A 48 -2.99 11.09 21.66
N ALA A 49 -1.82 11.31 21.07
CA ALA A 49 -0.95 10.23 20.57
C ALA A 49 -0.69 9.12 21.60
N GLY A 50 -0.63 9.46 22.89
CA GLY A 50 -0.51 8.48 23.98
C GLY A 50 -1.73 7.58 24.14
N GLU A 51 -2.94 8.11 23.95
CA GLU A 51 -4.18 7.32 24.01
C GLU A 51 -4.29 6.37 22.81
N VAL A 52 -3.88 6.83 21.62
CA VAL A 52 -3.85 6.00 20.41
C VAL A 52 -2.92 4.79 20.59
N ILE A 53 -1.76 5.00 21.22
CA ILE A 53 -0.81 3.92 21.54
C ILE A 53 -1.38 3.00 22.64
N GLY A 54 -2.06 3.56 23.65
CA GLY A 54 -2.66 2.78 24.74
C GLY A 54 -3.88 1.94 24.32
N LYS A 55 -4.66 2.42 23.35
CA LYS A 55 -5.86 1.74 22.80
C LYS A 55 -5.51 0.72 21.71
N TRP A 56 -4.24 0.41 21.50
CA TRP A 56 -3.83 -0.57 20.49
C TRP A 56 -4.30 -1.96 20.91
N MET A 57 -5.53 -2.29 20.51
CA MET A 57 -6.17 -3.55 20.89
C MET A 57 -5.44 -4.71 20.24
N GLN A 58 -4.97 -5.63 21.09
CA GLN A 58 -4.47 -6.92 20.65
C GLN A 58 -5.57 -7.63 19.86
N ALA A 59 -5.23 -8.12 18.66
CA ALA A 59 -6.18 -8.84 17.83
C ALA A 59 -6.73 -10.04 18.61
N VAL A 60 -8.05 -10.05 18.85
CA VAL A 60 -8.73 -11.21 19.42
C VAL A 60 -8.65 -12.33 18.38
N PRO A 61 -8.00 -13.46 18.69
CA PRO A 61 -7.90 -14.55 17.74
C PRO A 61 -9.30 -15.06 17.40
N SER A 62 -9.55 -15.37 16.13
CA SER A 62 -10.84 -15.93 15.72
C SER A 62 -11.06 -17.29 16.41
N PRO A 63 -12.31 -17.62 16.79
CA PRO A 63 -12.61 -18.93 17.36
C PRO A 63 -12.10 -20.05 16.45
N ALA A 64 -11.55 -21.09 17.05
CA ALA A 64 -11.01 -22.22 16.30
C ALA A 64 -12.09 -22.80 15.37
N ALA A 65 -11.72 -23.04 14.11
CA ALA A 65 -12.62 -23.65 13.14
C ALA A 65 -13.07 -25.03 13.67
N LYS A 66 -14.38 -25.19 13.90
CA LYS A 66 -14.95 -26.49 14.26
C LYS A 66 -14.76 -27.43 13.07
N SER A 67 -14.19 -28.60 13.31
CA SER A 67 -14.03 -29.59 12.25
C SER A 67 -15.42 -30.06 11.81
N GLY A 68 -15.69 -29.98 10.51
CA GLY A 68 -16.92 -30.52 9.94
C GLY A 68 -16.93 -32.04 9.98
N ARG A 69 -18.11 -32.61 9.70
CA ARG A 69 -18.32 -34.05 9.56
C ARG A 69 -17.35 -34.65 8.54
N SER A 70 -16.79 -35.82 8.86
CA SER A 70 -15.91 -36.56 7.95
C SER A 70 -16.68 -37.60 7.13
N PHE A 71 -16.84 -37.33 5.83
CA PHE A 71 -17.50 -38.28 4.91
C PHE A 71 -16.68 -39.57 4.72
N ILE A 72 -15.37 -39.46 4.68
CA ILE A 72 -14.47 -40.60 4.44
C ILE A 72 -14.56 -41.61 5.58
N GLU A 73 -14.48 -41.14 6.84
CA GLU A 73 -14.55 -42.03 8.00
C GLU A 73 -15.97 -42.55 8.22
N THR A 74 -17.00 -41.72 7.96
CA THR A 74 -18.39 -42.19 7.92
C THR A 74 -18.54 -43.38 6.97
N ASN A 75 -18.01 -43.27 5.74
CA ASN A 75 -18.10 -44.33 4.75
C ASN A 75 -17.29 -45.57 5.15
N ARG A 76 -16.12 -45.40 5.75
CA ARG A 76 -15.33 -46.52 6.30
C ARG A 76 -16.13 -47.27 7.36
N GLN A 77 -16.76 -46.57 8.29
CA GLN A 77 -17.58 -47.19 9.33
C GLN A 77 -18.85 -47.84 8.75
N ALA A 78 -19.46 -47.25 7.72
CA ALA A 78 -20.60 -47.86 7.02
C ALA A 78 -20.22 -49.23 6.44
N ILE A 79 -19.05 -49.33 5.81
CA ILE A 79 -18.52 -50.60 5.27
C ILE A 79 -18.25 -51.60 6.40
N MET A 80 -17.65 -51.16 7.51
CA MET A 80 -17.41 -52.02 8.68
C MET A 80 -18.71 -52.55 9.31
N ASN A 81 -19.79 -51.77 9.25
CA ASN A 81 -21.13 -52.16 9.72
C ASN A 81 -21.93 -52.95 8.67
N GLY A 82 -21.33 -53.31 7.54
CA GLY A 82 -21.98 -54.15 6.53
C GLY A 82 -22.97 -53.42 5.63
N CYS A 83 -22.94 -52.08 5.58
CA CYS A 83 -23.73 -51.31 4.61
C CYS A 83 -23.10 -51.43 3.22
N ILE A 84 -23.57 -52.37 2.40
CA ILE A 84 -23.02 -52.65 1.06
C ILE A 84 -23.71 -51.78 0.01
N THR A 85 -24.99 -51.44 0.21
CA THR A 85 -25.75 -50.65 -0.77
C THR A 85 -25.60 -49.15 -0.56
N ALA A 86 -25.70 -48.38 -1.65
CA ALA A 86 -25.62 -46.91 -1.60
C ALA A 86 -26.75 -46.28 -0.76
N GLY A 87 -27.91 -46.94 -0.69
CA GLY A 87 -29.05 -46.50 0.13
C GLY A 87 -28.77 -46.65 1.63
N GLU A 88 -28.21 -47.80 2.03
CA GLU A 88 -27.81 -48.07 3.41
C GLU A 88 -26.68 -47.15 3.87
N ALA A 89 -25.66 -46.93 3.03
CA ALA A 89 -24.58 -45.98 3.35
C ALA A 89 -25.11 -44.55 3.58
N ARG A 90 -26.14 -44.13 2.84
CA ARG A 90 -26.81 -42.83 3.04
C ARG A 90 -27.61 -42.78 4.34
N LYS A 91 -28.32 -43.86 4.69
CA LYS A 91 -29.04 -43.97 5.97
C LYS A 91 -28.07 -43.94 7.15
N PHE A 92 -27.01 -44.73 7.08
CA PHE A 92 -25.94 -44.77 8.07
C PHE A 92 -25.28 -43.39 8.24
N ALA A 93 -25.09 -42.66 7.14
CA ALA A 93 -24.62 -41.29 7.22
C ALA A 93 -25.62 -40.39 7.98
N ASN A 94 -26.91 -40.45 7.70
CA ASN A 94 -27.87 -39.60 8.39
C ASN A 94 -28.01 -39.95 9.89
N GLU A 95 -27.87 -41.22 10.25
CA GLU A 95 -27.94 -41.71 11.63
C GLU A 95 -26.69 -41.35 12.46
N HIS A 96 -25.53 -41.22 11.82
CA HIS A 96 -24.26 -40.90 12.49
C HIS A 96 -23.63 -39.59 11.99
N PRO A 97 -24.22 -38.40 12.30
CA PRO A 97 -23.65 -37.11 11.92
C PRO A 97 -22.39 -36.75 12.73
N ASP A 98 -22.17 -37.39 13.88
CA ASP A 98 -21.14 -37.03 14.86
C ASP A 98 -19.74 -37.57 14.53
N ILE A 99 -19.58 -38.29 13.40
CA ILE A 99 -18.29 -38.83 12.95
C ILE A 99 -17.43 -37.69 12.41
N ILE A 100 -16.65 -37.09 13.31
CA ILE A 100 -15.73 -35.99 13.04
C ILE A 100 -14.30 -36.49 13.24
N VAL A 101 -13.52 -36.48 12.17
CA VAL A 101 -12.08 -36.76 12.23
C VAL A 101 -11.32 -35.44 12.18
N LYS A 102 -10.45 -35.23 13.18
CA LYS A 102 -9.51 -34.10 13.16
C LYS A 102 -8.59 -34.28 11.95
N PRO A 103 -8.50 -33.30 11.04
CA PRO A 103 -7.59 -33.42 9.91
C PRO A 103 -6.17 -33.63 10.42
N ALA A 104 -5.44 -34.56 9.81
CA ALA A 104 -4.04 -34.78 10.14
C ALA A 104 -3.30 -33.44 10.01
N SER A 105 -2.75 -32.95 11.11
CA SER A 105 -1.90 -31.77 11.07
C SER A 105 -0.76 -32.09 10.11
N LYS A 106 -0.63 -31.31 9.04
CA LYS A 106 0.58 -31.31 8.22
C LYS A 106 1.71 -30.66 9.03
N SER A 107 2.04 -31.22 10.19
CA SER A 107 3.29 -30.89 10.86
C SER A 107 4.38 -31.48 10.00
N LYS A 108 5.25 -30.64 9.44
CA LYS A 108 6.51 -31.13 8.91
C LYS A 108 7.21 -31.81 10.07
N ALA A 109 7.32 -33.14 10.03
CA ALA A 109 8.13 -33.87 10.98
C ALA A 109 9.57 -33.39 10.78
N GLY A 110 10.22 -32.90 11.85
CA GLY A 110 11.68 -32.74 11.83
C GLY A 110 12.26 -31.48 12.46
N PHE A 111 11.48 -30.60 13.10
CA PHE A 111 12.10 -29.47 13.79
C PHE A 111 11.53 -29.23 15.18
N VAL A 112 12.27 -29.72 16.18
CA VAL A 112 12.09 -29.37 17.59
C VAL A 112 13.14 -28.29 17.87
N PRO A 113 12.74 -27.03 18.13
CA PRO A 113 13.69 -25.98 18.46
C PRO A 113 14.41 -26.33 19.77
N THR A 114 15.73 -26.49 19.72
CA THR A 114 16.58 -26.58 20.91
C THR A 114 16.72 -25.17 21.53
N ASN A 115 17.01 -25.07 22.84
CA ASN A 115 17.19 -23.77 23.52
C ASN A 115 18.28 -22.88 22.91
N ASP A 116 19.21 -23.45 22.13
CA ASP A 116 20.28 -22.71 21.44
C ASP A 116 19.85 -22.11 20.09
N LEU A 117 18.61 -22.35 19.68
CA LEU A 117 18.12 -21.87 18.41
C LEU A 117 17.62 -20.42 18.50
N ILE A 118 18.31 -19.52 17.81
CA ILE A 118 17.88 -18.13 17.65
C ILE A 118 16.76 -18.09 16.59
N TYR A 119 15.57 -17.67 17.01
CA TYR A 119 14.45 -17.44 16.12
C TYR A 119 14.64 -16.15 15.31
N GLY A 120 14.13 -16.15 14.07
CA GLY A 120 14.11 -14.97 13.21
C GLY A 120 14.75 -15.21 11.84
N ILE A 121 14.74 -14.16 11.02
CA ILE A 121 15.41 -14.16 9.72
C ILE A 121 16.78 -13.55 9.94
N LYS A 122 17.85 -14.31 9.69
CA LYS A 122 19.21 -13.76 9.74
C LYS A 122 19.33 -12.64 8.71
N SER A 123 19.83 -11.49 9.12
CA SER A 123 20.16 -10.40 8.20
C SER A 123 21.13 -10.92 7.13
N LYS A 124 20.90 -10.53 5.88
CA LYS A 124 21.87 -10.78 4.82
C LYS A 124 23.18 -10.06 5.16
N GLU A 125 24.30 -10.73 4.95
CA GLU A 125 25.63 -10.15 5.11
C GLU A 125 25.74 -8.86 4.28
N SER A 126 26.35 -7.82 4.85
CA SER A 126 26.59 -6.56 4.12
C SER A 126 27.56 -6.78 2.97
N GLU A 127 27.36 -6.06 1.87
CA GLU A 127 28.30 -6.07 0.74
C GLU A 127 29.64 -5.44 1.16
N ASP A 128 30.76 -5.95 0.61
CA ASP A 128 32.09 -5.43 0.92
C ASP A 128 32.23 -3.97 0.47
N ILE A 129 32.59 -3.10 1.40
CA ILE A 129 32.77 -1.66 1.18
C ILE A 129 33.79 -1.41 0.06
N ASN A 130 34.86 -2.21 -0.01
CA ASN A 130 35.87 -2.04 -1.06
C ASN A 130 35.32 -2.36 -2.44
N ALA A 131 34.43 -3.35 -2.54
CA ALA A 131 33.78 -3.70 -3.80
C ALA A 131 32.79 -2.62 -4.26
N ILE A 132 32.13 -1.92 -3.32
CA ILE A 132 31.29 -0.75 -3.62
C ILE A 132 32.15 0.42 -4.12
N ILE A 133 33.26 0.74 -3.43
CA ILE A 133 34.18 1.83 -3.83
C ILE A 133 34.77 1.58 -5.21
N GLN A 134 35.15 0.34 -5.50
CA GLN A 134 35.69 -0.07 -6.80
C GLN A 134 34.60 -0.27 -7.86
N ALA A 135 33.34 0.02 -7.54
CA ALA A 135 32.20 -0.10 -8.44
C ALA A 135 32.08 -1.48 -9.10
N ARG A 136 32.55 -2.56 -8.43
CA ARG A 136 32.63 -3.92 -9.00
C ARG A 136 31.26 -4.51 -9.34
N PHE A 137 30.22 -4.06 -8.65
CA PHE A 137 28.83 -4.46 -8.89
C PHE A 137 28.11 -3.56 -9.90
N THR A 138 28.81 -2.57 -10.46
CA THR A 138 28.25 -1.68 -11.48
C THR A 138 28.61 -2.20 -12.88
N SER A 139 27.78 -1.86 -13.86
CA SER A 139 28.05 -2.16 -15.27
C SER A 139 28.95 -1.11 -15.94
N PHE A 140 29.64 -0.26 -15.17
CA PHE A 140 30.54 0.75 -15.74
C PHE A 140 31.78 0.04 -16.26
N SER A 141 32.01 0.12 -17.57
CA SER A 141 33.23 -0.38 -18.18
C SER A 141 34.40 0.50 -17.74
N THR A 142 35.46 -0.09 -17.20
CA THR A 142 36.72 0.60 -16.88
C THR A 142 37.57 0.87 -18.13
N GLU A 143 37.19 0.29 -19.28
CA GLU A 143 37.83 0.58 -20.56
C GLU A 143 37.27 1.88 -21.11
N ASN A 144 38.17 2.81 -21.46
CA ASN A 144 37.89 3.99 -22.27
C ASN A 144 37.11 3.57 -23.53
N ALA A 145 35.78 3.64 -23.45
CA ALA A 145 34.85 3.17 -24.47
C ALA A 145 34.81 4.07 -25.73
N ASP A 146 35.61 5.14 -25.74
CA ASP A 146 35.63 6.13 -26.82
C ASP A 146 36.58 5.77 -27.96
N TYR A 147 37.40 4.72 -27.84
CA TYR A 147 38.34 4.32 -28.89
C TYR A 147 37.98 2.95 -29.50
N PRO A 148 37.81 2.85 -30.84
CA PRO A 148 37.60 1.56 -31.49
C PRO A 148 38.83 0.65 -31.31
N ASP A 149 38.62 -0.56 -30.79
CA ASP A 149 39.67 -1.58 -30.75
C ASP A 149 39.94 -2.13 -32.15
N PHE A 150 41.12 -1.80 -32.70
CA PHE A 150 41.57 -2.24 -34.02
C PHE A 150 42.27 -3.61 -34.01
N SER A 151 42.42 -4.26 -32.85
CA SER A 151 43.08 -5.56 -32.72
C SER A 151 42.38 -6.68 -33.50
N SER A 152 41.09 -6.51 -33.84
CA SER A 152 40.27 -7.50 -34.55
C SER A 152 40.16 -7.28 -36.06
N MET A 153 40.90 -6.32 -36.63
CA MET A 153 40.75 -5.92 -38.03
C MET A 153 41.33 -6.98 -39.00
N LYS A 154 40.47 -7.85 -39.54
CA LYS A 154 40.87 -8.94 -40.46
C LYS A 154 41.05 -8.51 -41.93
N ILE A 155 40.45 -7.40 -42.35
CA ILE A 155 40.44 -6.93 -43.76
C ILE A 155 40.79 -5.44 -43.79
N LYS A 156 41.84 -5.08 -44.54
CA LYS A 156 42.30 -3.69 -44.69
C LYS A 156 41.20 -2.82 -45.32
N GLY A 157 40.83 -1.73 -44.64
CA GLY A 157 39.87 -0.74 -45.14
C GLY A 157 38.40 -1.00 -44.81
N LYS A 158 38.08 -2.04 -44.04
CA LYS A 158 36.73 -2.29 -43.51
C LYS A 158 36.80 -2.30 -41.98
N LEU A 159 36.13 -1.34 -41.34
CA LEU A 159 36.01 -1.31 -39.88
C LEU A 159 35.09 -2.46 -39.41
N PRO A 160 35.34 -3.06 -38.23
CA PRO A 160 34.40 -3.99 -37.62
C PRO A 160 33.05 -3.31 -37.42
N LEU A 161 31.96 -4.09 -37.48
CA LEU A 161 30.63 -3.54 -37.26
C LEU A 161 30.57 -2.90 -35.87
N PRO A 162 29.92 -1.72 -35.74
CA PRO A 162 29.72 -1.08 -34.45
C PRO A 162 29.07 -2.03 -33.47
N ARG A 163 29.50 -1.99 -32.21
CA ARG A 163 28.85 -2.73 -31.13
C ARG A 163 27.40 -2.26 -30.96
N ASP A 164 26.49 -3.20 -30.74
CA ASP A 164 25.10 -2.88 -30.47
C ASP A 164 24.95 -1.96 -29.25
N THR A 165 24.18 -0.89 -29.40
CA THR A 165 23.87 0.03 -28.30
C THR A 165 22.83 -0.57 -27.37
N ARG A 166 22.77 -0.09 -26.11
CA ARG A 166 21.72 -0.49 -25.15
C ARG A 166 20.31 -0.24 -25.70
N ALA A 167 20.14 0.81 -26.52
CA ALA A 167 18.88 1.11 -27.19
C ALA A 167 18.56 0.07 -28.29
N SER A 168 19.55 -0.34 -29.09
CA SER A 168 19.39 -1.41 -30.09
C SER A 168 18.95 -2.72 -29.45
N LEU A 169 19.63 -3.13 -28.38
CA LEU A 169 19.28 -4.33 -27.60
C LEU A 169 17.88 -4.22 -26.95
N GLY A 170 17.55 -3.05 -26.41
CA GLY A 170 16.28 -2.78 -25.76
C GLY A 170 15.09 -2.65 -26.71
N MET A 171 15.32 -2.48 -28.01
CA MET A 171 14.27 -2.44 -29.04
C MET A 171 14.20 -3.73 -29.87
N ASP A 172 15.06 -4.72 -29.60
CA ASP A 172 15.07 -5.98 -30.32
C ASP A 172 13.84 -6.82 -29.95
N VAL A 173 12.88 -6.88 -30.88
CA VAL A 173 11.60 -7.61 -30.74
C VAL A 173 11.81 -9.09 -30.38
N ARG A 174 12.95 -9.68 -30.77
CA ARG A 174 13.27 -11.09 -30.45
C ARG A 174 13.43 -11.30 -28.94
N MET A 175 13.99 -10.32 -28.22
CA MET A 175 14.17 -10.35 -26.76
C MET A 175 12.86 -10.08 -25.99
N HIS A 176 11.85 -9.51 -26.65
CA HIS A 176 10.54 -9.21 -26.04
C HIS A 176 9.58 -10.40 -26.04
N SER A 177 9.91 -11.46 -26.78
CA SER A 177 9.09 -12.68 -26.87
C SER A 177 8.97 -13.43 -25.53
N GLY A 178 9.95 -13.28 -24.62
CA GLY A 178 9.95 -13.92 -23.29
C GLY A 178 9.15 -13.19 -22.21
N ARG A 179 8.74 -11.92 -22.42
CA ARG A 179 7.94 -11.15 -21.44
C ARG A 179 6.43 -11.36 -21.57
N ARG A 180 5.95 -11.98 -22.65
CA ARG A 180 4.51 -12.24 -22.85
C ARG A 180 4.02 -13.52 -22.16
N SER A 181 4.91 -14.28 -21.54
CA SER A 181 4.59 -15.48 -20.78
C SER A 181 5.16 -15.40 -19.36
N GLY A 182 4.44 -14.73 -18.45
CA GLY A 182 4.55 -15.09 -17.02
C GLY A 182 4.96 -14.02 -16.00
N ALA A 183 4.51 -12.77 -16.12
CA ALA A 183 4.50 -11.89 -14.94
C ALA A 183 3.14 -11.17 -14.85
N LYS A 184 2.26 -11.70 -14.01
CA LYS A 184 1.06 -11.00 -13.48
C LYS A 184 1.43 -10.10 -12.29
N ASP A 185 2.70 -9.71 -12.17
CA ASP A 185 3.23 -9.01 -11.01
C ASP A 185 3.17 -7.49 -11.13
N ASP A 186 2.82 -6.96 -12.31
CA ASP A 186 2.67 -5.52 -12.56
C ASP A 186 1.20 -5.05 -12.53
N ASP A 187 0.24 -5.95 -12.29
CA ASP A 187 -1.16 -5.55 -12.06
C ASP A 187 -1.27 -4.87 -10.67
N PRO A 188 -1.76 -3.62 -10.57
CA PRO A 188 -1.89 -2.91 -9.29
C PRO A 188 -2.78 -3.66 -8.28
N ASP A 189 -3.69 -4.51 -8.76
CA ASP A 189 -4.56 -5.38 -7.96
C ASP A 189 -3.83 -6.55 -7.28
N HIS A 190 -2.62 -6.87 -7.74
CA HIS A 190 -1.75 -7.93 -7.22
C HIS A 190 -0.59 -7.41 -6.35
N LEU A 191 -0.24 -6.12 -6.42
CA LEU A 191 0.76 -5.51 -5.53
C LEU A 191 0.32 -5.54 -4.05
N PHE A 192 -0.98 -5.41 -3.78
CA PHE A 192 -1.50 -5.46 -2.41
C PHE A 192 -1.73 -6.89 -1.93
N LYS A 193 -0.76 -7.42 -1.17
CA LYS A 193 -0.76 -8.79 -0.63
C LYS A 193 -1.87 -9.06 0.40
N MET A 194 -2.50 -8.03 0.94
CA MET A 194 -3.50 -8.17 2.00
C MET A 194 -4.93 -8.01 1.45
N SER A 195 -5.68 -9.12 1.43
CA SER A 195 -7.07 -9.18 0.95
C SER A 195 -8.01 -8.18 1.63
N LYS A 196 -7.75 -7.85 2.91
CA LYS A 196 -8.56 -6.90 3.69
C LYS A 196 -8.52 -5.46 3.17
N PHE A 197 -7.47 -5.09 2.41
CA PHE A 197 -7.29 -3.74 1.89
C PHE A 197 -7.63 -3.60 0.40
N LYS A 198 -7.93 -4.70 -0.31
CA LYS A 198 -8.28 -4.67 -1.73
C LYS A 198 -9.57 -3.89 -2.04
N LYS A 199 -10.47 -3.73 -1.05
CA LYS A 199 -11.72 -2.97 -1.20
C LYS A 199 -11.64 -1.54 -0.67
N VAL A 200 -10.48 -1.14 -0.13
CA VAL A 200 -10.30 0.23 0.36
C VAL A 200 -9.90 1.09 -0.83
N GLY A 201 -10.85 1.85 -1.35
CA GLY A 201 -10.58 2.82 -2.42
C GLY A 201 -9.55 3.87 -1.98
N SER A 202 -8.82 4.44 -2.93
CA SER A 202 -7.89 5.54 -2.64
C SER A 202 -8.66 6.73 -2.08
N VAL A 203 -8.41 7.04 -0.80
CA VAL A 203 -8.98 8.24 -0.17
C VAL A 203 -8.10 9.43 -0.53
N LEU A 204 -8.55 10.24 -1.49
CA LEU A 204 -7.85 11.47 -1.90
C LEU A 204 -8.02 12.63 -0.91
N CYS A 205 -8.82 12.46 0.16
CA CYS A 205 -9.11 13.51 1.13
C CYS A 205 -9.02 12.97 2.57
N THR A 206 -8.01 13.39 3.30
CA THR A 206 -7.77 13.05 4.72
C THR A 206 -8.62 13.87 5.71
N GLN A 207 -9.72 14.51 5.25
CA GLN A 207 -10.56 15.34 6.09
C GLN A 207 -11.98 14.77 6.19
N PRO A 208 -12.53 14.55 7.40
CA PRO A 208 -13.82 13.86 7.60
C PRO A 208 -15.06 14.66 7.14
N ASN A 209 -14.94 15.94 6.79
CA ASN A 209 -16.08 16.83 6.56
C ASN A 209 -16.20 17.46 5.15
N ALA A 210 -15.57 16.91 4.13
CA ALA A 210 -15.70 17.44 2.77
C ALA A 210 -17.09 17.22 2.12
N ASN A 211 -17.95 16.36 2.69
CA ASN A 211 -19.20 15.93 2.05
C ASN A 211 -20.49 16.55 2.64
N HIS A 212 -20.41 17.57 3.51
CA HIS A 212 -21.59 18.24 4.07
C HIS A 212 -21.91 19.61 3.44
N HIS A 213 -21.66 19.77 2.14
CA HIS A 213 -22.38 20.77 1.35
C HIS A 213 -23.44 20.09 0.49
N GLY A 214 -24.42 19.52 1.19
CA GLY A 214 -25.75 19.30 0.63
C GLY A 214 -26.39 20.66 0.39
N THR A 215 -26.77 20.88 -0.86
CA THR A 215 -27.57 22.00 -1.35
C THR A 215 -28.80 22.26 -0.48
N THR A 216 -28.81 23.37 0.25
CA THR A 216 -30.03 24.01 0.73
C THR A 216 -29.99 25.46 0.27
N TYR A 217 -30.44 25.71 -0.96
CA TYR A 217 -31.01 27.01 -1.30
C TYR A 217 -32.37 27.06 -0.62
N GLN A 218 -32.42 27.73 0.54
CA GLN A 218 -33.66 28.25 1.08
C GLN A 218 -33.82 29.65 0.48
N ASP A 219 -34.66 29.73 -0.55
CA ASP A 219 -35.26 30.99 -0.98
C ASP A 219 -36.18 31.45 0.16
N ASP A 220 -35.78 32.51 0.87
CA ASP A 220 -36.73 33.28 1.68
C ASP A 220 -36.81 34.71 1.13
N PRO A 221 -38.04 35.20 0.86
CA PRO A 221 -38.28 36.52 0.31
C PRO A 221 -38.31 37.54 1.45
N TYR A 222 -37.53 38.62 1.34
CA TYR A 222 -37.93 40.01 1.64
C TYR A 222 -36.75 40.96 1.34
#